data_AF-A0A3D2E2B6-F1
#
_entry.id   AF-A0A3D2E2B6-F1
#
_cell.length_a   1.000
_cell.length_b   1.000
_cell.length_c   1.000
_cell.angle_alpha   90.00
_cell.angle_beta   90.00
_cell.angle_gamma   90.00
#
_symmetry.space_group_name_H-M   'P 1'
#
loop_
_entity.id
_entity.type
_entity.pdbx_description
1 polymer ?
#
loop_
_entity_poly.entity_id
_entity_poly.type
_entity_poly.pdbx_seq_one_letter_code
_entity_poly.pdbx_strand_id
1 'polypeptide(L)'
;MNLAKIRRAVNKIAPSVKVENYRGCVRLTGELDNWADIYKCGKAAVSKGSLGVLNDVKLKGFCEKPKRPTLKDGALDGQKPDVLVIGGGIVGCAVARELSRLELDVLLVEKANDVACGASSRNDGCIHPGMDLHKGQLKLKYVLEGNRMYTKLADELGLSFKRWAQMLIFSTAWENALISPLFLLRAKQLGVEGVRHVTKEDIKKLEPNPPSWAKGGMYMASAGMVSPYKTTIALCDNAIQNGARVSLNTYVEGMELDCGKVVCVHTNRGDVYPRAIVNCAGVYSDVIADMAG
;
A
#
# COMPACT_ATOMS: atom_id res chain seq x y z
N MET A 1 8.56 24.21 6.47
CA MET A 1 8.15 24.31 5.05
C MET A 1 8.11 25.78 4.62
N ASN A 2 8.77 26.17 3.52
CA ASN A 2 8.74 27.55 3.00
C ASN A 2 7.76 27.65 1.81
N LEU A 3 6.49 27.96 2.09
CA LEU A 3 5.44 28.04 1.07
C LEU A 3 5.70 29.12 0.01
N ALA A 4 6.30 30.26 0.38
CA ALA A 4 6.57 31.33 -0.57
C ALA A 4 7.55 30.90 -1.66
N LYS A 5 8.61 30.16 -1.28
CA LYS A 5 9.54 29.55 -2.24
C LYS A 5 8.84 28.55 -3.15
N ILE A 6 7.98 27.70 -2.59
CA ILE A 6 7.24 26.67 -3.34
C ILE A 6 6.28 27.33 -4.33
N ARG A 7 5.49 28.32 -3.90
CA ARG A 7 4.61 29.12 -4.77
C ARG A 7 5.37 29.70 -5.94
N ARG A 8 6.55 30.30 -5.72
CA ARG A 8 7.38 30.82 -6.82
C ARG A 8 7.82 29.73 -7.79
N ALA A 9 8.17 28.54 -7.30
CA ALA A 9 8.60 27.42 -8.15
C ALA A 9 7.43 26.86 -8.98
N VAL A 10 6.27 26.67 -8.37
CA VAL A 10 5.05 26.19 -9.04
C VAL A 10 4.52 27.22 -10.04
N ASN A 11 4.46 28.50 -9.67
CA ASN A 11 3.96 29.57 -10.55
C ASN A 11 4.82 29.76 -11.81
N LYS A 12 6.12 29.43 -11.77
CA LYS A 12 6.98 29.43 -12.96
C LYS A 12 6.59 28.37 -13.99
N ILE A 13 5.96 27.28 -13.54
CA ILE A 13 5.51 26.18 -14.39
C ILE A 13 4.06 26.44 -14.81
N ALA A 14 3.19 26.75 -13.85
CA ALA A 14 1.77 26.96 -14.06
C ALA A 14 1.22 28.03 -13.11
N PRO A 15 1.07 29.29 -13.57
CA PRO A 15 0.56 30.39 -12.75
C PRO A 15 -0.85 30.19 -12.20
N SER A 16 -1.66 29.34 -12.84
CA SER A 16 -3.03 29.02 -12.43
C SER A 16 -3.13 28.04 -11.26
N VAL A 17 -2.04 27.32 -10.93
CA VAL A 17 -2.04 26.34 -9.84
C VAL A 17 -1.90 27.05 -8.50
N LYS A 18 -2.88 26.85 -7.62
CA LYS A 18 -2.86 27.33 -6.24
C LYS A 18 -2.02 26.41 -5.37
N VAL A 19 -1.27 27.00 -4.44
CA VAL A 19 -0.42 26.28 -3.49
C VAL A 19 -0.77 26.71 -2.06
N GLU A 20 -1.11 25.76 -1.22
CA GLU A 20 -1.46 25.99 0.19
C GLU A 20 -0.82 24.97 1.13
N ASN A 21 -0.78 25.31 2.43
CA ASN A 21 -0.51 24.34 3.48
C ASN A 21 -1.84 23.72 3.88
N TYR A 22 -1.94 22.40 3.72
CA TYR A 22 -3.11 21.63 4.10
C TYR A 22 -2.69 20.51 5.03
N ARG A 23 -3.03 20.65 6.32
CA ARG A 23 -2.72 19.66 7.37
C ARG A 23 -1.24 19.23 7.40
N GLY A 24 -0.31 20.15 7.13
CA GLY A 24 1.13 19.87 7.09
C GLY A 24 1.64 19.34 5.74
N CYS A 25 0.77 19.12 4.77
CA CYS A 25 1.11 18.83 3.38
C CYS A 25 1.14 20.12 2.54
N VAL A 26 1.87 20.09 1.43
CA VAL A 26 1.70 21.07 0.35
C VAL A 26 0.56 20.58 -0.53
N ARG A 27 -0.52 21.33 -0.63
CA ARG A 27 -1.63 21.01 -1.54
C ARG A 27 -1.56 21.89 -2.78
N LEU A 28 -1.66 21.25 -3.95
CA LEU A 28 -1.77 21.88 -5.25
C LEU A 28 -3.20 21.71 -5.75
N THR A 29 -3.84 22.80 -6.17
CA THR A 29 -5.18 22.76 -6.78
C THR A 29 -5.21 23.61 -8.04
N GLY A 30 -5.97 23.17 -9.04
CA GLY A 30 -6.10 23.88 -10.31
C GLY A 30 -6.51 22.95 -11.44
N GLU A 31 -6.45 23.46 -12.66
CA GLU A 31 -6.70 22.71 -13.88
C GLU A 31 -5.65 23.12 -14.92
N LEU A 32 -5.08 22.13 -15.62
CA LEU A 32 -4.05 22.33 -16.66
C LEU A 32 -4.37 21.48 -17.89
N ASP A 33 -3.88 21.89 -19.05
CA ASP A 33 -4.11 21.19 -20.32
C ASP A 33 -3.12 20.03 -20.58
N ASN A 34 -2.08 19.88 -19.76
CA ASN A 34 -0.97 18.97 -20.00
C ASN A 34 -0.48 18.24 -18.74
N TRP A 35 -0.37 16.91 -18.84
CA TRP A 35 0.15 16.06 -17.74
C TRP A 35 1.58 16.43 -17.36
N ALA A 36 2.46 16.73 -18.31
CA ALA A 36 3.86 16.99 -17.97
C ALA A 36 4.01 18.17 -17.00
N ASP A 37 3.15 19.18 -17.10
CA ASP A 37 3.19 20.35 -16.20
C ASP A 37 2.58 20.04 -14.84
N ILE A 38 1.50 19.25 -14.76
CA ILE A 38 0.96 18.75 -13.48
C ILE A 38 2.04 17.96 -12.72
N TYR A 39 2.78 17.08 -13.41
CA TYR A 39 3.89 16.33 -12.82
C TYR A 39 5.02 17.24 -12.36
N LYS A 40 5.45 18.21 -13.18
CA LYS A 40 6.48 19.19 -12.81
C LYS A 40 6.06 20.02 -11.59
N CYS A 41 4.80 20.45 -11.51
CA CYS A 41 4.26 21.17 -10.35
C CYS A 41 4.37 20.31 -9.08
N GLY A 42 3.96 19.03 -9.16
CA GLY A 42 4.11 18.08 -8.05
C GLY A 42 5.56 17.94 -7.59
N LYS A 43 6.50 17.79 -8.53
CA LYS A 43 7.94 17.71 -8.23
C LYS A 43 8.47 19.00 -7.61
N ALA A 44 8.05 20.17 -8.12
CA ALA A 44 8.44 21.48 -7.60
C ALA A 44 7.88 21.76 -6.19
N ALA A 45 6.79 21.09 -5.81
CA ALA A 45 6.15 21.21 -4.51
C ALA A 45 6.83 20.41 -3.39
N VAL A 46 7.74 19.49 -3.72
CA VAL A 46 8.47 18.68 -2.73
C VAL A 46 9.31 19.60 -1.83
N SER A 47 9.06 19.53 -0.53
CA SER A 47 9.73 20.40 0.45
C SER A 47 10.16 19.63 1.68
N LYS A 48 11.37 19.93 2.18
CA LYS A 48 11.79 19.44 3.49
C LYS A 48 10.87 20.05 4.57
N GLY A 49 10.31 19.19 5.40
CA GLY A 49 9.41 19.57 6.49
C GLY A 49 7.94 19.78 6.08
N SER A 50 7.51 19.29 4.91
CA SER A 50 6.11 18.91 4.71
C SER A 50 5.94 17.41 4.94
N LEU A 51 4.71 16.97 5.24
CA LEU A 51 4.38 15.54 5.30
C LEU A 51 4.35 14.90 3.91
N GLY A 52 4.04 15.69 2.89
CA GLY A 52 3.96 15.25 1.49
C GLY A 52 3.44 16.34 0.58
N VAL A 53 3.14 15.94 -0.66
CA VAL A 53 2.46 16.77 -1.67
C VAL A 53 1.14 16.11 -2.00
N LEU A 54 0.04 16.83 -1.84
CA LEU A 54 -1.28 16.47 -2.35
C LEU A 54 -1.48 17.19 -3.67
N ASN A 55 -1.54 16.45 -4.77
CA ASN A 55 -1.64 17.03 -6.11
C ASN A 55 -3.05 16.84 -6.66
N ASP A 56 -3.92 17.81 -6.38
CA ASP A 56 -5.32 17.82 -6.83
C ASP A 56 -5.50 18.69 -8.08
N VAL A 57 -4.43 18.88 -8.85
CA VAL A 57 -4.51 19.59 -10.13
C VAL A 57 -5.09 18.63 -11.18
N LYS A 58 -6.19 19.03 -11.79
CA LYS A 58 -6.91 18.24 -12.80
C LYS A 58 -6.33 18.47 -14.19
N LEU A 59 -6.30 17.41 -14.99
CA LEU A 59 -6.06 17.52 -16.43
C LEU A 59 -7.38 17.89 -17.12
N LYS A 60 -7.40 19.00 -17.85
CA LYS A 60 -8.60 19.52 -18.49
C LYS A 60 -9.22 18.49 -19.42
N GLY A 61 -10.52 18.26 -19.28
CA GLY A 61 -11.26 17.27 -20.06
C GLY A 61 -10.96 15.80 -19.72
N PHE A 62 -10.03 15.52 -18.80
CA PHE A 62 -9.78 14.17 -18.31
C PHE A 62 -10.59 13.91 -17.04
N CYS A 63 -11.36 12.83 -17.07
CA CYS A 63 -12.05 12.31 -15.90
C CYS A 63 -11.68 10.84 -15.77
N GLU A 64 -11.04 10.47 -14.66
CA GLU A 64 -10.77 9.07 -14.38
C GLU A 64 -12.10 8.33 -14.18
N LYS A 65 -12.36 7.34 -15.03
CA LYS A 65 -13.52 6.48 -14.92
C LYS A 65 -13.06 5.14 -14.35
N PRO A 66 -13.25 4.87 -13.05
CA PRO A 66 -12.90 3.58 -12.48
C PRO A 66 -13.70 2.49 -13.20
N LYS A 67 -13.04 1.37 -13.50
CA LYS A 67 -13.71 0.21 -14.11
C LYS A 67 -14.83 -0.26 -13.18
N ARG A 68 -16.06 -0.29 -13.71
CA ARG A 68 -17.24 -0.79 -13.01
C ARG A 68 -17.60 -2.19 -13.53
N PRO A 69 -18.09 -3.09 -12.66
CA PRO A 69 -18.67 -4.34 -13.09
C PRO A 69 -19.92 -4.11 -13.93
N THR A 70 -20.21 -5.01 -14.86
CA THR A 70 -21.44 -5.00 -15.67
C THR A 70 -22.61 -5.64 -14.94
N LEU A 71 -22.34 -6.55 -14.00
CA LEU A 71 -23.36 -7.17 -13.16
C LEU A 71 -24.11 -6.10 -12.37
N LYS A 72 -25.44 -6.15 -12.39
CA LYS A 72 -26.32 -5.35 -11.53
C LYS A 72 -27.50 -6.21 -11.09
N ASP A 73 -27.72 -6.31 -9.80
CA ASP A 73 -28.79 -7.09 -9.19
C ASP A 73 -29.14 -6.52 -7.81
N GLY A 74 -29.97 -7.21 -7.03
CA GLY A 74 -30.30 -6.86 -5.64
C GLY A 74 -29.77 -7.89 -4.64
N ALA A 75 -28.71 -8.62 -4.97
CA ALA A 75 -28.26 -9.76 -4.17
C ALA A 75 -27.81 -9.39 -2.74
N LEU A 76 -27.42 -8.12 -2.53
CA LEU A 76 -27.02 -7.58 -1.24
C LEU A 76 -28.07 -6.67 -0.60
N ASP A 77 -29.23 -6.50 -1.23
CA ASP A 77 -30.24 -5.54 -0.77
C ASP A 77 -30.74 -5.91 0.63
N GLY A 78 -30.74 -4.93 1.54
CA GLY A 78 -31.16 -5.13 2.93
C GLY A 78 -30.17 -5.86 3.82
N GLN A 79 -28.96 -6.23 3.33
CA GLN A 79 -27.95 -6.90 4.15
C GLN A 79 -27.43 -5.99 5.26
N LYS A 80 -27.22 -6.54 6.46
CA LYS A 80 -26.82 -5.79 7.66
C LYS A 80 -25.58 -6.38 8.36
N PRO A 81 -24.43 -6.46 7.67
CA PRO A 81 -23.23 -7.03 8.29
C PRO A 81 -22.76 -6.17 9.47
N ASP A 82 -22.11 -6.79 10.45
CA ASP A 82 -21.45 -6.05 11.52
C ASP A 82 -20.31 -5.19 10.94
N VAL A 83 -19.54 -5.75 10.02
CA VAL A 83 -18.43 -5.05 9.35
C VAL A 83 -18.47 -5.24 7.84
N LEU A 84 -18.51 -4.12 7.11
CA LEU A 84 -18.31 -4.08 5.66
C LEU A 84 -16.85 -3.72 5.34
N VAL A 85 -16.12 -4.63 4.72
CA VAL A 85 -14.77 -4.39 4.21
C VAL A 85 -14.83 -4.03 2.72
N ILE A 86 -14.39 -2.84 2.36
CA ILE A 86 -14.43 -2.36 0.97
C ILE A 86 -13.05 -2.53 0.32
N GLY A 87 -12.93 -3.48 -0.60
CA GLY A 87 -11.72 -3.76 -1.38
C GLY A 87 -11.08 -5.11 -1.07
N GLY A 88 -11.00 -5.98 -2.06
CA GLY A 88 -10.39 -7.32 -2.02
C GLY A 88 -8.90 -7.34 -2.30
N GLY A 89 -8.17 -6.30 -1.91
CA GLY A 89 -6.71 -6.31 -1.91
C GLY A 89 -6.14 -7.10 -0.72
N ILE A 90 -4.82 -7.22 -0.64
CA ILE A 90 -4.15 -7.92 0.47
C ILE A 90 -4.49 -7.34 1.84
N VAL A 91 -4.70 -6.02 1.92
CA VAL A 91 -5.13 -5.35 3.16
C VAL A 91 -6.55 -5.76 3.54
N GLY A 92 -7.50 -5.68 2.61
CA GLY A 92 -8.90 -6.04 2.88
C GLY A 92 -9.07 -7.52 3.19
N CYS A 93 -8.36 -8.41 2.47
CA CYS A 93 -8.38 -9.84 2.76
C CYS A 93 -7.74 -10.16 4.12
N ALA A 94 -6.64 -9.48 4.50
CA ALA A 94 -6.06 -9.62 5.83
C ALA A 94 -6.99 -9.11 6.93
N VAL A 95 -7.67 -7.97 6.73
CA VAL A 95 -8.68 -7.45 7.65
C VAL A 95 -9.84 -8.43 7.80
N ALA A 96 -10.40 -8.93 6.70
CA ALA A 96 -11.50 -9.89 6.73
C ALA A 96 -11.10 -11.17 7.48
N ARG A 97 -9.88 -11.68 7.25
CA ARG A 97 -9.35 -12.82 7.99
C ARG A 97 -9.26 -12.56 9.49
N GLU A 98 -8.66 -11.45 9.91
CA GLU A 98 -8.51 -11.18 11.34
C GLU A 98 -9.86 -10.94 12.02
N LEU A 99 -10.81 -10.27 11.34
CA LEU A 99 -12.16 -10.08 11.86
C LEU A 99 -12.97 -11.39 11.91
N SER A 100 -12.76 -12.31 10.96
CA SER A 100 -13.43 -13.61 10.94
C SER A 100 -13.06 -14.54 12.12
N ARG A 101 -12.02 -14.19 12.88
CA ARG A 101 -11.66 -14.88 14.14
C ARG A 101 -12.55 -14.47 15.32
N LEU A 102 -13.36 -13.44 15.14
CA LEU A 102 -14.32 -12.92 16.12
C LEU A 102 -15.73 -13.35 15.72
N GLU A 103 -16.68 -13.29 16.65
CA GLU A 103 -18.10 -13.52 16.38
C GLU A 103 -18.73 -12.27 15.72
N LEU A 104 -18.41 -12.03 14.45
CA LEU A 104 -18.89 -10.88 13.66
C LEU A 104 -19.38 -11.34 12.28
N ASP A 105 -20.50 -10.79 11.79
CA ASP A 105 -20.86 -10.92 10.37
C ASP A 105 -20.00 -9.97 9.53
N VAL A 106 -19.01 -10.52 8.85
CA VAL A 106 -18.06 -9.79 8.00
C VAL A 106 -18.44 -9.98 6.53
N LEU A 107 -18.71 -8.88 5.84
CA LEU A 107 -18.92 -8.86 4.39
C LEU A 107 -17.78 -8.08 3.72
N LEU A 108 -17.00 -8.74 2.85
CA LEU A 108 -16.05 -8.09 1.96
C LEU A 108 -16.69 -7.86 0.59
N VAL A 109 -16.59 -6.64 0.06
CA VAL A 109 -17.02 -6.29 -1.31
C VAL A 109 -15.82 -5.91 -2.18
N GLU A 110 -15.76 -6.45 -3.39
CA GLU A 110 -14.72 -6.16 -4.37
C GLU A 110 -15.35 -5.90 -5.74
N LYS A 111 -14.93 -4.81 -6.40
CA LYS A 111 -15.50 -4.39 -7.69
C LYS A 111 -15.06 -5.28 -8.85
N ALA A 112 -13.89 -5.92 -8.73
CA ALA A 112 -13.38 -6.85 -9.71
C ALA A 112 -14.07 -8.21 -9.62
N ASN A 113 -13.83 -9.03 -10.64
CA ASN A 113 -14.36 -10.39 -10.73
C ASN A 113 -13.62 -11.41 -9.85
N ASP A 114 -12.56 -10.99 -9.16
CA ASP A 114 -11.78 -11.78 -8.20
C ASP A 114 -11.06 -10.83 -7.22
N VAL A 115 -10.53 -11.38 -6.12
CA VAL A 115 -9.64 -10.65 -5.22
C VAL A 115 -8.25 -10.47 -5.83
N ALA A 116 -7.43 -9.63 -5.20
CA ALA A 116 -6.08 -9.30 -5.65
C ALA A 116 -6.00 -8.61 -7.04
N CYS A 117 -7.13 -8.26 -7.68
CA CYS A 117 -7.15 -7.65 -9.01
C CYS A 117 -6.64 -6.20 -9.09
N GLY A 118 -6.15 -5.61 -7.99
CA GLY A 118 -5.50 -4.29 -7.96
C GLY A 118 -3.98 -4.35 -7.77
N ALA A 119 -3.42 -3.40 -7.01
CA ALA A 119 -1.99 -3.31 -6.73
C ALA A 119 -1.40 -4.58 -6.07
N SER A 120 -2.24 -5.34 -5.35
CA SER A 120 -1.82 -6.57 -4.66
C SER A 120 -1.33 -7.68 -5.58
N SER A 121 -1.74 -7.75 -6.84
CA SER A 121 -1.14 -8.70 -7.80
C SER A 121 -0.06 -8.07 -8.71
N ARG A 122 0.27 -6.79 -8.51
CA ARG A 122 1.16 -6.00 -9.38
C ARG A 122 2.30 -5.39 -8.56
N ASN A 123 2.93 -6.23 -7.76
CA ASN A 123 4.14 -5.95 -6.99
C ASN A 123 5.07 -7.17 -7.06
N ASP A 124 6.31 -7.00 -6.59
CA ASP A 124 7.34 -8.05 -6.65
C ASP A 124 7.11 -9.21 -5.65
N GLY A 125 6.22 -9.05 -4.66
CA GLY A 125 6.01 -10.04 -3.60
C GLY A 125 7.12 -10.09 -2.56
N CYS A 126 7.95 -9.05 -2.46
CA CYS A 126 9.05 -9.00 -1.51
C CYS A 126 8.55 -8.72 -0.09
N ILE A 127 8.94 -9.58 0.85
CA ILE A 127 8.81 -9.33 2.28
C ILE A 127 10.06 -8.56 2.71
N HIS A 128 9.95 -7.24 2.71
CA HIS A 128 11.09 -6.35 2.93
C HIS A 128 11.63 -6.41 4.37
N PRO A 129 12.96 -6.23 4.56
CA PRO A 129 13.60 -6.19 5.88
C PRO A 129 13.43 -4.83 6.58
N GLY A 130 13.13 -3.76 5.83
CA GLY A 130 12.86 -2.42 6.39
C GLY A 130 14.05 -1.45 6.44
N MET A 131 15.19 -1.78 5.83
CA MET A 131 16.40 -0.93 5.82
C MET A 131 16.20 0.44 5.15
N ASP A 132 15.28 0.49 4.18
CA ASP A 132 14.98 1.62 3.30
C ASP A 132 14.08 2.67 3.98
N LEU A 133 13.68 2.43 5.23
CA LEU A 133 12.79 3.27 6.01
C LEU A 133 13.54 4.12 7.03
N HIS A 134 12.82 5.06 7.65
CA HIS A 134 13.35 5.97 8.65
C HIS A 134 12.71 5.73 10.01
N LYS A 135 13.50 5.95 11.07
CA LYS A 135 13.03 5.90 12.46
C LYS A 135 11.86 6.86 12.66
N GLY A 136 10.83 6.41 13.38
CA GLY A 136 9.61 7.18 13.65
C GLY A 136 8.52 7.06 12.59
N GLN A 137 8.79 6.44 11.43
CA GLN A 137 7.74 6.15 10.45
C GLN A 137 6.86 4.99 10.91
N LEU A 138 5.54 5.14 10.80
CA LEU A 138 4.59 4.04 11.04
C LEU A 138 4.89 2.83 10.13
N LYS A 139 5.32 3.08 8.89
CA LYS A 139 5.72 2.02 7.95
C LYS A 139 6.85 1.16 8.51
N LEU A 140 7.82 1.72 9.24
CA LEU A 140 8.89 0.94 9.86
C LEU A 140 8.33 -0.01 10.92
N LYS A 141 7.44 0.49 11.80
CA LYS A 141 6.76 -0.35 12.80
C LYS A 141 6.06 -1.54 12.14
N TYR A 142 5.24 -1.28 11.13
CA TYR A 142 4.44 -2.32 10.48
C TYR A 142 5.27 -3.29 9.63
N VAL A 143 6.32 -2.82 8.95
CA VAL A 143 7.20 -3.70 8.15
C VAL A 143 7.95 -4.68 9.05
N LEU A 144 8.50 -4.21 10.17
CA LEU A 144 9.23 -5.09 11.10
C LEU A 144 8.29 -6.15 11.69
N GLU A 145 7.11 -5.73 12.15
CA GLU A 145 6.14 -6.65 12.75
C GLU A 145 5.58 -7.63 11.72
N GLY A 146 5.10 -7.12 10.58
CA GLY A 146 4.59 -7.95 9.50
C GLY A 146 5.62 -8.96 8.98
N ASN A 147 6.89 -8.54 8.81
CA ASN A 147 7.97 -9.43 8.40
C ASN A 147 8.14 -10.63 9.36
N ARG A 148 8.08 -10.40 10.68
CA ARG A 148 8.18 -11.48 11.69
C ARG A 148 7.00 -12.45 11.58
N MET A 149 5.79 -11.93 11.32
CA MET A 149 4.56 -12.73 11.21
C MET A 149 4.55 -13.66 9.99
N TYR A 150 5.20 -13.27 8.88
CA TYR A 150 5.04 -13.96 7.58
C TYR A 150 5.42 -15.44 7.58
N THR A 151 6.41 -15.87 8.37
CA THR A 151 6.77 -17.30 8.42
C THR A 151 5.59 -18.13 8.93
N LYS A 152 5.00 -17.72 10.05
CA LYS A 152 3.86 -18.40 10.67
C LYS A 152 2.61 -18.26 9.82
N LEU A 153 2.37 -17.06 9.28
CA LEU A 153 1.22 -16.81 8.41
C LEU A 153 1.26 -17.69 7.16
N ALA A 154 2.43 -17.83 6.53
CA ALA A 154 2.57 -18.69 5.36
C ALA A 154 2.28 -20.15 5.68
N ASP A 155 2.75 -20.65 6.83
CA ASP A 155 2.46 -22.00 7.31
C ASP A 155 0.95 -22.22 7.57
N GLU A 156 0.32 -21.30 8.33
CA GLU A 156 -1.12 -21.32 8.61
C GLU A 156 -1.99 -21.30 7.34
N LEU A 157 -1.51 -20.65 6.27
CA LEU A 157 -2.21 -20.52 4.99
C LEU A 157 -1.79 -21.56 3.93
N GLY A 158 -0.88 -22.48 4.26
CA GLY A 158 -0.36 -23.47 3.31
C GLY A 158 0.42 -22.87 2.13
N LEU A 159 1.04 -21.70 2.32
CA LEU A 159 1.82 -20.99 1.30
C LEU A 159 3.29 -21.41 1.33
N SER A 160 3.87 -21.67 0.15
CA SER A 160 5.32 -21.84 0.02
C SER A 160 6.02 -20.49 0.23
N PHE A 161 6.59 -20.29 1.42
CA PHE A 161 7.38 -19.11 1.76
C PHE A 161 8.81 -19.51 2.12
N LYS A 162 9.79 -18.78 1.57
CA LYS A 162 11.21 -18.95 1.90
C LYS A 162 11.84 -17.58 2.09
N ARG A 163 12.71 -17.47 3.09
CA ARG A 163 13.56 -16.30 3.34
C ARG A 163 14.82 -16.42 2.51
N TRP A 164 14.75 -15.94 1.28
CA TRP A 164 15.88 -15.90 0.34
C TRP A 164 16.92 -14.84 0.68
N ALA A 165 16.64 -14.01 1.68
CA ALA A 165 17.36 -12.79 2.00
C ALA A 165 17.31 -11.75 0.88
N GLN A 166 17.80 -10.56 1.20
CA GLN A 166 18.02 -9.48 0.25
C GLN A 166 19.50 -9.09 0.37
N MET A 167 20.14 -8.84 -0.76
CA MET A 167 21.54 -8.45 -0.79
C MET A 167 21.70 -7.09 -1.46
N LEU A 168 22.32 -6.15 -0.75
CA LEU A 168 22.77 -4.88 -1.30
C LEU A 168 24.25 -5.02 -1.66
N ILE A 169 24.58 -4.91 -2.93
CA ILE A 169 25.95 -5.12 -3.45
C ILE A 169 26.64 -3.76 -3.62
N PHE A 170 27.86 -3.64 -3.12
CA PHE A 170 28.70 -2.46 -3.32
C PHE A 170 29.51 -2.57 -4.61
N SER A 171 29.52 -1.47 -5.37
CA SER A 171 30.19 -1.38 -6.66
C SER A 171 31.67 -1.00 -6.53
N THR A 172 32.03 -0.35 -5.43
CA THR A 172 33.38 0.14 -5.17
C THR A 172 33.93 -0.33 -3.82
N ALA A 173 35.25 -0.36 -3.70
CA ALA A 173 35.91 -0.79 -2.47
C ALA A 173 35.69 0.18 -1.31
N TRP A 174 35.61 1.49 -1.59
CA TRP A 174 35.37 2.50 -0.56
C TRP A 174 33.94 2.42 -0.01
N GLU A 175 32.93 2.17 -0.86
CA GLU A 175 31.55 1.92 -0.42
C GLU A 175 31.53 0.73 0.52
N ASN A 176 32.16 -0.38 0.12
CA ASN A 176 32.24 -1.58 0.93
C ASN A 176 32.93 -1.34 2.28
N ALA A 177 34.00 -0.55 2.33
CA ALA A 177 34.72 -0.29 3.57
C ALA A 177 33.97 0.68 4.51
N LEU A 178 33.42 1.77 3.96
CA LEU A 178 32.84 2.86 4.75
C LEU A 178 31.34 2.68 5.02
N ILE A 179 30.58 2.18 4.06
CA ILE A 179 29.11 2.08 4.18
C ILE A 179 28.73 0.86 5.00
N SER A 180 29.44 -0.26 4.91
CA SER A 180 29.11 -1.48 5.68
C SER A 180 28.95 -1.26 7.19
N PRO A 181 29.92 -0.63 7.92
CA PRO A 181 29.74 -0.37 9.34
C PRO A 181 28.59 0.59 9.64
N LEU A 182 28.38 1.62 8.80
CA LEU A 182 27.25 2.55 8.92
C LEU A 182 25.91 1.86 8.69
N PHE A 183 25.86 0.91 7.77
CA PHE A 183 24.67 0.13 7.45
C PHE A 183 24.31 -0.81 8.60
N LEU A 184 25.30 -1.47 9.23
CA LEU A 184 25.09 -2.27 10.44
C LEU A 184 24.58 -1.43 11.61
N LEU A 185 25.17 -0.26 11.82
CA LEU A 185 24.71 0.68 12.85
C LEU A 185 23.26 1.10 12.58
N ARG A 186 22.93 1.42 11.31
CA ARG A 186 21.57 1.75 10.88
C ARG A 186 20.60 0.59 11.14
N ALA A 187 20.97 -0.64 10.76
CA ALA A 187 20.15 -1.83 10.99
C ALA A 187 19.81 -1.98 12.49
N LYS A 188 20.81 -1.83 13.36
CA LYS A 188 20.63 -1.85 14.82
C LYS A 188 19.69 -0.73 15.30
N GLN A 189 19.85 0.48 14.79
CA GLN A 189 18.99 1.62 15.16
C GLN A 189 17.54 1.46 14.69
N LEU A 190 17.34 0.80 13.55
CA LEU A 190 16.02 0.53 12.98
C LEU A 190 15.38 -0.75 13.56
N GLY A 191 16.15 -1.61 14.24
CA GLY A 191 15.66 -2.89 14.75
C GLY A 191 15.52 -3.96 13.66
N VAL A 192 16.29 -3.86 12.57
CA VAL A 192 16.31 -4.84 11.49
C VAL A 192 17.25 -5.98 11.88
N GLU A 193 16.70 -7.18 11.97
CA GLU A 193 17.43 -8.39 12.37
C GLU A 193 18.07 -9.10 11.17
N GLY A 194 19.12 -9.89 11.44
CA GLY A 194 19.77 -10.74 10.46
C GLY A 194 20.58 -9.99 9.40
N VAL A 195 21.01 -8.76 9.69
CA VAL A 195 21.86 -7.96 8.80
C VAL A 195 23.33 -8.26 9.09
N ARG A 196 24.09 -8.64 8.06
CA ARG A 196 25.54 -8.86 8.16
C ARG A 196 26.26 -8.35 6.92
N HIS A 197 27.54 -8.03 7.08
CA HIS A 197 28.43 -7.77 5.95
C HIS A 197 28.75 -9.09 5.22
N VAL A 198 28.93 -9.00 3.91
CA VAL A 198 29.39 -10.10 3.05
C VAL A 198 30.57 -9.63 2.21
N THR A 199 31.62 -10.43 2.17
CA THR A 199 32.77 -10.21 1.29
C THR A 199 32.45 -10.58 -0.16
N LYS A 200 33.33 -10.23 -1.10
CA LYS A 200 33.20 -10.68 -2.49
C LYS A 200 33.20 -12.21 -2.60
N GLU A 201 34.00 -12.87 -1.78
CA GLU A 201 34.11 -14.33 -1.69
C GLU A 201 32.83 -14.95 -1.14
N ASP A 202 32.21 -14.33 -0.12
CA ASP A 202 30.91 -14.77 0.40
C ASP A 202 29.80 -14.64 -0.65
N ILE A 203 29.80 -13.53 -1.39
CA ILE A 203 28.83 -13.30 -2.47
C ILE A 203 28.93 -14.42 -3.52
N LYS A 204 30.15 -14.80 -3.93
CA LYS A 204 30.36 -15.91 -4.89
C LYS A 204 29.90 -17.28 -4.38
N LYS A 205 29.91 -17.50 -3.05
CA LYS A 205 29.38 -18.73 -2.45
C LYS A 205 27.85 -18.74 -2.40
N LEU A 206 27.22 -17.58 -2.29
CA LEU A 206 25.77 -17.42 -2.15
C LEU A 206 25.05 -17.31 -3.50
N GLU A 207 25.66 -16.63 -4.47
CA GLU A 207 25.13 -16.40 -5.81
C GLU A 207 26.12 -16.95 -6.84
N PRO A 208 25.75 -17.98 -7.63
CA PRO A 208 26.63 -18.59 -8.64
C PRO A 208 27.12 -17.62 -9.72
N ASN A 209 26.31 -16.61 -10.07
CA ASN A 209 26.60 -15.66 -11.14
C ASN A 209 26.64 -14.21 -10.61
N PRO A 210 27.50 -13.89 -9.64
CA PRO A 210 27.49 -12.56 -9.06
C PRO A 210 28.11 -11.57 -10.05
N PRO A 211 27.69 -10.29 -10.04
CA PRO A 211 28.29 -9.28 -10.90
C PRO A 211 29.80 -9.19 -10.69
N SER A 212 30.58 -9.17 -11.77
CA SER A 212 32.06 -9.18 -11.71
C SER A 212 32.65 -7.98 -10.96
N TRP A 213 31.92 -6.86 -10.97
CA TRP A 213 32.25 -5.62 -10.28
C TRP A 213 31.97 -5.64 -8.77
N ALA A 214 31.26 -6.65 -8.24
CA ALA A 214 30.91 -6.72 -6.82
C ALA A 214 32.17 -6.68 -5.93
N LYS A 215 32.20 -5.74 -4.98
CA LYS A 215 33.30 -5.55 -4.02
C LYS A 215 32.98 -6.04 -2.61
N GLY A 216 31.75 -6.48 -2.38
CA GLY A 216 31.18 -6.87 -1.09
C GLY A 216 29.75 -6.37 -0.99
N GLY A 217 29.10 -6.51 0.16
CA GLY A 217 27.71 -6.13 0.30
C GLY A 217 27.15 -6.29 1.71
N MET A 218 25.86 -6.02 1.83
CA MET A 218 25.07 -6.24 3.04
C MET A 218 24.00 -7.30 2.76
N TYR A 219 24.01 -8.35 3.56
CA TYR A 219 23.07 -9.46 3.52
C TYR A 219 22.01 -9.27 4.60
N MET A 220 20.72 -9.33 4.23
CA MET A 220 19.57 -9.14 5.11
C MET A 220 18.73 -10.42 5.13
N ALA A 221 18.99 -11.29 6.11
CA ALA A 221 18.41 -12.64 6.20
C ALA A 221 16.89 -12.67 6.36
N SER A 222 16.32 -11.60 6.92
CA SER A 222 14.88 -11.48 7.17
C SER A 222 14.06 -11.23 5.91
N ALA A 223 14.68 -10.89 4.77
CA ALA A 223 13.90 -10.71 3.56
C ALA A 223 13.44 -12.05 2.97
N GLY A 224 12.27 -12.05 2.34
CA GLY A 224 11.70 -13.24 1.70
C GLY A 224 10.84 -12.86 0.50
N MET A 225 10.33 -13.88 -0.18
CA MET A 225 9.47 -13.71 -1.35
C MET A 225 8.22 -14.55 -1.19
N VAL A 226 7.08 -13.96 -1.52
CA VAL A 226 5.80 -14.65 -1.63
C VAL A 226 5.23 -14.47 -3.03
N SER A 227 4.29 -15.33 -3.43
CA SER A 227 3.39 -14.97 -4.51
C SER A 227 2.33 -14.02 -3.94
N PRO A 228 2.28 -12.74 -4.36
CA PRO A 228 1.42 -11.77 -3.69
C PRO A 228 -0.06 -11.99 -4.00
N TYR A 229 -0.39 -12.53 -5.19
CA TYR A 229 -1.76 -12.93 -5.52
C TYR A 229 -2.20 -14.20 -4.76
N LYS A 230 -1.37 -15.26 -4.70
CA LYS A 230 -1.70 -16.48 -3.92
C LYS A 230 -1.86 -16.16 -2.44
N THR A 231 -1.03 -15.27 -1.91
CA THR A 231 -1.12 -14.84 -0.50
C THR A 231 -2.44 -14.13 -0.24
N THR A 232 -2.83 -13.21 -1.14
CA THR A 232 -4.11 -12.49 -1.01
C THR A 232 -5.30 -13.43 -1.11
N ILE A 233 -5.29 -14.37 -2.06
CA ILE A 233 -6.35 -15.37 -2.22
C ILE A 233 -6.43 -16.27 -0.98
N ALA A 234 -5.30 -16.78 -0.49
CA ALA A 234 -5.29 -17.65 0.70
C ALA A 234 -5.81 -16.94 1.96
N LEU A 235 -5.51 -15.64 2.13
CA LEU A 235 -6.10 -14.83 3.20
C LEU A 235 -7.63 -14.75 3.08
N CYS A 236 -8.13 -14.52 1.86
CA CYS A 236 -9.56 -14.45 1.56
C CYS A 236 -10.25 -15.80 1.80
N ASP A 237 -9.70 -16.89 1.26
CA ASP A 237 -10.21 -18.25 1.43
C ASP A 237 -10.26 -18.64 2.91
N ASN A 238 -9.23 -18.29 3.68
CA ASN A 238 -9.21 -18.54 5.11
C ASN A 238 -10.29 -17.73 5.86
N ALA A 239 -10.56 -16.49 5.45
CA ALA A 239 -11.66 -15.70 6.00
C ALA A 239 -13.02 -16.36 5.70
N ILE A 240 -13.21 -16.87 4.48
CA ILE A 240 -14.44 -17.57 4.07
C ILE A 240 -14.63 -18.86 4.87
N GLN A 241 -13.56 -19.63 5.10
CA GLN A 241 -13.62 -20.85 5.93
C GLN A 241 -14.06 -20.55 7.38
N ASN A 242 -13.79 -19.35 7.88
CA ASN A 242 -14.22 -18.88 9.19
C ASN A 242 -15.61 -18.20 9.17
N GLY A 243 -16.32 -18.20 8.03
CA GLY A 243 -17.68 -17.67 7.91
C GLY A 243 -17.80 -16.25 7.37
N ALA A 244 -16.69 -15.58 7.00
CA ALA A 244 -16.78 -14.29 6.31
C ALA A 244 -17.41 -14.46 4.91
N ARG A 245 -18.20 -13.48 4.49
CA ARG A 245 -18.83 -13.47 3.17
C ARG A 245 -18.07 -12.56 2.22
N VAL A 246 -17.97 -12.96 0.96
CA VAL A 246 -17.28 -12.19 -0.08
C VAL A 246 -18.23 -11.98 -1.25
N SER A 247 -18.39 -10.74 -1.68
CA SER A 247 -19.19 -10.37 -2.85
C SER A 247 -18.32 -9.68 -3.89
N LEU A 248 -17.95 -10.46 -4.90
CA LEU A 248 -17.22 -9.98 -6.08
C LEU A 248 -18.16 -9.27 -7.06
N ASN A 249 -17.60 -8.51 -8.00
CA ASN A 249 -18.33 -7.64 -8.93
C ASN A 249 -19.26 -6.65 -8.19
N THR A 250 -18.87 -6.23 -6.99
CA THR A 250 -19.62 -5.32 -6.13
C THR A 250 -18.85 -4.02 -5.98
N TYR A 251 -19.32 -3.01 -6.69
CA TYR A 251 -18.82 -1.65 -6.69
C TYR A 251 -19.67 -0.79 -5.75
N VAL A 252 -19.02 -0.16 -4.77
CA VAL A 252 -19.65 0.83 -3.89
C VAL A 252 -19.84 2.13 -4.68
N GLU A 253 -21.09 2.57 -4.81
CA GLU A 253 -21.50 3.72 -5.62
C GLU A 253 -21.63 5.01 -4.79
N GLY A 254 -21.95 4.89 -3.50
CA GLY A 254 -22.11 6.01 -2.59
C GLY A 254 -22.48 5.56 -1.18
N MET A 255 -22.62 6.51 -0.27
CA MET A 255 -23.04 6.27 1.11
C MET A 255 -24.05 7.33 1.54
N GLU A 256 -25.06 6.93 2.32
CA GLU A 256 -25.96 7.85 3.00
C GLU A 256 -25.49 8.09 4.43
N LEU A 257 -25.54 9.34 4.84
CA LEU A 257 -25.19 9.75 6.19
C LEU A 257 -26.42 10.22 6.96
N ASP A 258 -26.53 9.76 8.20
CA ASP A 258 -27.41 10.33 9.22
C ASP A 258 -26.57 10.81 10.41
N CYS A 259 -26.70 12.09 10.75
CA CYS A 259 -25.98 12.72 11.86
C CYS A 259 -24.45 12.44 11.86
N GLY A 260 -23.83 12.44 10.68
CA GLY A 260 -22.39 12.19 10.51
C GLY A 260 -21.97 10.73 10.61
N LYS A 261 -22.92 9.79 10.60
CA LYS A 261 -22.68 8.35 10.58
C LYS A 261 -23.19 7.77 9.27
N VAL A 262 -22.41 6.88 8.66
CA VAL A 262 -22.88 6.12 7.50
C VAL A 262 -23.98 5.17 7.94
N VAL A 263 -25.17 5.29 7.34
CA VAL A 263 -26.34 4.43 7.61
C VAL A 263 -26.65 3.47 6.48
N CYS A 264 -26.27 3.83 5.25
CA CYS A 264 -26.46 3.01 4.05
C CYS A 264 -25.22 3.11 3.15
N VAL A 265 -24.85 2.00 2.54
CA VAL A 265 -23.83 1.91 1.49
C VAL A 265 -24.50 1.40 0.23
N HIS A 266 -24.60 2.27 -0.77
CA HIS A 266 -25.17 1.92 -2.07
C HIS A 266 -24.16 1.12 -2.88
N THR A 267 -24.60 0.02 -3.46
CA THR A 267 -23.80 -0.78 -4.39
C THR A 267 -24.59 -1.03 -5.67
N ASN A 268 -23.89 -1.41 -6.74
CA ASN A 268 -24.54 -1.91 -7.96
C ASN A 268 -25.34 -3.21 -7.75
N ARG A 269 -25.30 -3.81 -6.54
CA ARG A 269 -25.93 -5.08 -6.17
C ARG A 269 -26.95 -4.95 -5.03
N GLY A 270 -27.43 -3.73 -4.76
CA GLY A 270 -28.38 -3.41 -3.68
C GLY A 270 -27.76 -2.61 -2.53
N ASP A 271 -28.61 -2.19 -1.60
CA ASP A 271 -28.22 -1.35 -0.46
C ASP A 271 -27.81 -2.20 0.75
N VAL A 272 -26.68 -1.84 1.37
CA VAL A 272 -26.10 -2.53 2.53
C VAL A 272 -26.07 -1.59 3.73
N TYR A 273 -26.43 -2.09 4.91
CA TYR A 273 -26.57 -1.30 6.14
C TYR A 273 -25.58 -1.81 7.22
N PRO A 274 -24.27 -1.54 7.08
CA PRO A 274 -23.26 -2.05 8.00
C PRO A 274 -23.20 -1.25 9.31
N ARG A 275 -22.77 -1.89 10.40
CA ARG A 275 -22.49 -1.17 11.67
C ARG A 275 -21.13 -0.46 11.65
N ALA A 276 -20.16 -1.02 10.94
CA ALA A 276 -18.84 -0.43 10.73
C ALA A 276 -18.34 -0.68 9.30
N ILE A 277 -17.51 0.23 8.80
CA ILE A 277 -16.90 0.14 7.47
C ILE A 277 -15.38 0.17 7.63
N VAL A 278 -14.68 -0.73 6.96
CA VAL A 278 -13.22 -0.68 6.82
C VAL A 278 -12.89 -0.41 5.35
N ASN A 279 -12.38 0.80 5.10
CA ASN A 279 -11.96 1.22 3.77
C ASN A 279 -10.58 0.63 3.42
N CYS A 280 -10.57 -0.35 2.52
CA CYS A 280 -9.39 -1.03 2.00
C CYS A 280 -9.26 -0.87 0.47
N ALA A 281 -9.80 0.22 -0.09
CA ALA A 281 -9.94 0.40 -1.54
C ALA A 281 -8.63 0.78 -2.28
N GLY A 282 -7.48 0.68 -1.60
CA GLY A 282 -6.16 0.91 -2.20
C GLY A 282 -6.03 2.31 -2.77
N VAL A 283 -5.74 2.41 -4.06
CA VAL A 283 -5.61 3.71 -4.77
C VAL A 283 -6.92 4.51 -4.88
N TYR A 284 -8.05 3.92 -4.47
CA TYR A 284 -9.36 4.57 -4.42
C TYR A 284 -9.84 4.82 -2.97
N SER A 285 -8.95 4.69 -1.98
CA SER A 285 -9.33 4.86 -0.57
C SER A 285 -9.79 6.30 -0.27
N ASP A 286 -9.20 7.29 -0.93
CA ASP A 286 -9.64 8.68 -0.92
C ASP A 286 -11.06 8.83 -1.49
N VAL A 287 -11.34 8.24 -2.66
CA VAL A 287 -12.68 8.28 -3.28
C VAL A 287 -13.75 7.66 -2.39
N ILE A 288 -13.46 6.52 -1.76
CA ILE A 288 -14.38 5.89 -0.81
C ILE A 288 -14.52 6.72 0.48
N ALA A 289 -13.45 7.37 0.95
CA ALA A 289 -13.51 8.25 2.11
C ALA A 289 -14.37 9.48 1.83
N ASP A 290 -14.24 10.10 0.66
CA ASP A 290 -15.05 11.26 0.24
C ASP A 290 -16.55 10.95 0.19
N MET A 291 -16.94 9.70 -0.10
CA MET A 291 -18.35 9.26 -0.04
C MET A 291 -18.91 9.31 1.39
N ALA A 292 -18.06 9.22 2.41
CA ALA A 292 -18.44 9.25 3.81
C ALA A 292 -18.39 10.66 4.44
N GLY A 293 -18.15 11.71 3.63
CA GLY A 293 -18.04 13.11 4.08
C GLY A 293 -16.71 13.47 4.75
#